data_AF-V5HBA7-F1
#
_entry.id   AF-V5HBA7-F1
#
_cell.length_a   1.000
_cell.length_b   1.000
_cell.length_c   1.000
_cell.angle_alpha   90.00
_cell.angle_beta   90.00
_cell.angle_gamma   90.00
#
_symmetry.space_group_name_H-M   'P 1'
#
loop_
_entity.id
_entity.type
_entity.pdbx_description
1 polymer ?
#
loop_
_entity_poly.entity_id
_entity_poly.type
_entity_poly.pdbx_seq_one_letter_code
_entity_poly.pdbx_strand_id
1 'polypeptide(L)' 'MNVSLAICFVACVAFATTHAWVENELEEEYRGVDFDLGCRPAPVSGLCRAYFERWYFDVSTGSCERFVYGGCGGNAN' A
#
# COMPACT_ATOMS: atom_id res chain seq x y z
N MET A 1 -27.49 -38.51 16.49
CA MET A 1 -27.62 -37.79 15.21
C MET A 1 -27.61 -36.31 15.51
N ASN A 2 -26.49 -35.62 15.27
CA ASN A 2 -26.37 -34.17 15.45
C ASN A 2 -25.55 -33.62 14.28
N VAL A 3 -26.21 -32.87 13.42
CA VAL A 3 -25.73 -32.38 12.11
C VAL A 3 -24.61 -31.35 12.25
N SER A 4 -24.26 -30.97 13.49
CA SER A 4 -23.32 -29.88 13.78
C SER A 4 -21.84 -30.31 13.77
N LEU A 5 -21.51 -31.60 13.97
CA LEU A 5 -20.12 -32.07 13.92
C LEU A 5 -19.64 -32.42 12.50
N ALA A 6 -20.55 -32.80 11.60
CA ALA A 6 -20.18 -33.22 10.24
C ALA A 6 -19.75 -32.05 9.33
N ILE A 7 -20.21 -30.84 9.62
CA ILE A 7 -19.89 -29.63 8.85
C ILE A 7 -18.45 -29.16 9.13
N CYS A 8 -17.94 -29.41 10.34
CA CYS A 8 -16.57 -29.03 10.72
C CYS A 8 -15.50 -29.88 10.01
N PHE A 9 -15.79 -31.16 9.75
CA PHE A 9 -14.84 -32.07 9.11
C PHE A 9 -14.73 -31.84 7.60
N VAL A 10 -15.83 -31.52 6.92
CA VAL A 10 -15.82 -31.27 5.47
C VAL A 10 -15.07 -29.97 5.12
N ALA A 11 -15.10 -28.96 6.00
CA ALA A 11 -14.35 -27.72 5.81
C ALA A 11 -12.82 -27.90 5.93
N CYS A 12 -12.31 -28.86 6.69
CA CYS A 12 -10.86 -29.07 6.82
C CYS A 12 -10.25 -29.84 5.64
N VAL A 13 -10.97 -30.81 5.08
CA VAL A 13 -10.41 -31.72 4.06
C VAL A 13 -10.56 -31.17 2.64
N ALA A 14 -11.57 -30.34 2.38
CA ALA A 14 -11.77 -29.70 1.06
C ALA A 14 -10.75 -28.61 0.74
N PHE A 15 -10.08 -28.02 1.74
CA PHE A 15 -9.04 -26.99 1.52
C PHE A 15 -7.64 -27.57 1.28
N ALA A 16 -7.42 -28.87 1.53
CA ALA A 16 -6.09 -29.48 1.46
C ALA A 16 -5.76 -30.16 0.11
N THR A 17 -6.72 -30.32 -0.79
CA THR A 17 -6.52 -31.06 -2.06
C THR A 17 -6.57 -30.19 -3.31
N THR A 18 -6.88 -28.90 -3.19
CA THR A 18 -6.70 -27.92 -4.28
C THR A 18 -5.46 -27.08 -3.98
N HIS A 19 -4.27 -27.68 -4.11
CA HIS A 19 -3.03 -26.95 -3.86
C HIS A 19 -2.77 -25.91 -4.96
N ALA A 20 -2.49 -24.68 -4.50
CA ALA A 20 -1.71 -23.61 -5.12
C ALA A 20 -2.40 -22.58 -6.03
N TRP A 21 -2.10 -21.31 -5.74
CA TRP A 21 -2.48 -20.04 -6.40
C TRP A 21 -3.99 -19.73 -6.23
N VAL A 22 -4.44 -19.03 -5.20
CA VAL A 22 -4.20 -17.60 -4.94
C VAL A 22 -4.45 -17.31 -3.45
N GLU A 23 -3.39 -17.17 -2.66
CA GLU A 23 -3.44 -16.54 -1.33
C GLU A 23 -2.82 -15.12 -1.38
N ASN A 24 -2.97 -14.41 -2.51
CA ASN A 24 -2.37 -13.08 -2.63
C ASN A 24 -3.02 -12.20 -3.72
N GLU A 25 -4.35 -12.02 -3.71
CA GLU A 25 -5.01 -11.07 -4.64
C GLU A 25 -5.57 -9.80 -3.97
N LEU A 26 -5.43 -9.66 -2.64
CA LEU A 26 -5.82 -8.43 -1.93
C LEU A 26 -4.71 -7.83 -1.05
N GLU A 27 -3.52 -8.44 -0.99
CA GLU A 27 -2.32 -7.84 -0.37
C GLU A 27 -1.37 -7.22 -1.40
N GLU A 28 -1.49 -7.54 -2.69
CA GLU A 28 -0.66 -6.91 -3.74
C GLU A 28 -1.07 -5.47 -4.07
N GLU A 29 -2.32 -5.07 -3.79
CA GLU A 29 -2.79 -3.71 -4.06
C GLU A 29 -2.36 -2.69 -2.98
N TYR A 30 -1.94 -3.17 -1.81
CA TYR A 30 -1.36 -2.35 -0.74
C TYR A 30 0.06 -2.80 -0.37
N ARG A 31 0.83 -3.26 -1.36
CA ARG A 31 2.29 -3.37 -1.21
C ARG A 31 2.83 -1.94 -1.16
N GLY A 32 3.29 -1.53 0.02
CA GLY A 32 3.77 -0.18 0.29
C GLY A 32 4.62 0.40 -0.84
N VAL A 33 4.49 1.71 -1.06
CA VAL A 33 5.26 2.44 -2.06
C VAL A 33 6.74 2.14 -1.86
N ASP A 34 7.42 1.69 -2.91
CA ASP A 34 8.87 1.42 -2.89
C ASP A 34 9.62 2.65 -2.35
N PHE A 35 10.62 2.43 -1.49
CA PHE A 35 11.34 3.51 -0.81
C PHE A 35 11.97 4.49 -1.83
N ASP A 36 12.44 3.97 -2.96
CA ASP A 36 13.02 4.77 -4.03
C ASP A 36 11.99 5.63 -4.79
N LEU A 37 10.70 5.30 -4.70
CA LEU A 37 9.61 6.04 -5.31
C LEU A 37 8.86 6.95 -4.33
N GLY A 38 8.68 6.52 -3.08
CA GLY A 38 7.84 7.18 -2.08
C GLY A 38 8.58 7.98 -1.02
N CYS A 39 9.91 7.84 -0.90
CA CYS A 39 10.67 8.52 0.16
C CYS A 39 11.96 9.17 -0.34
N ARG A 40 12.62 8.58 -1.34
CA ARG A 40 13.89 9.11 -1.90
C ARG A 40 13.72 10.33 -2.80
N PRO A 41 12.67 10.47 -3.65
CA PRO A 41 12.59 11.59 -4.58
C PRO A 41 12.48 12.94 -3.87
N ALA A 42 13.07 13.99 -4.44
CA ALA A 42 12.90 15.36 -3.95
C ALA A 42 11.43 15.83 -4.07
N PRO A 43 10.97 16.78 -3.25
CA PRO A 43 9.60 17.28 -3.32
C PRO A 43 9.35 18.01 -4.65
N VAL A 44 8.18 17.80 -5.24
CA VAL A 44 7.81 18.40 -6.53
C VAL A 44 6.57 19.28 -6.36
N SER A 45 6.74 20.60 -6.50
CA SER A 45 5.60 21.53 -6.51
C SER A 45 4.67 21.31 -7.70
N GLY A 46 5.20 20.81 -8.83
CA GLY A 46 4.42 20.53 -10.03
C GLY A 46 4.07 21.79 -10.83
N LEU A 47 3.17 21.66 -11.82
CA LEU A 47 2.90 22.69 -12.82
C LEU A 47 1.75 23.65 -12.43
N CYS A 48 0.88 23.20 -11.53
CA CYS A 48 -0.23 24.00 -11.04
C CYS A 48 0.24 25.05 -10.02
N ARG A 49 -0.61 26.05 -9.73
CA ARG A 49 -0.25 27.24 -8.90
C ARG A 49 -1.13 27.41 -7.66
N ALA A 50 -1.78 26.35 -7.19
CA ALA A 50 -2.47 26.40 -5.91
C ALA A 50 -1.46 26.39 -4.74
N TYR A 51 -1.91 26.80 -3.57
CA TYR A 51 -1.10 26.79 -2.36
C TYR A 51 -1.57 25.66 -1.44
N PHE A 52 -0.94 24.48 -1.55
CA PHE A 52 -1.18 23.38 -0.63
C PHE A 52 0.08 23.10 0.19
N GLU A 53 0.02 23.36 1.49
CA GLU A 53 1.07 22.91 2.41
C GLU A 53 1.02 21.38 2.52
N ARG A 54 2.11 20.72 2.14
CA ARG A 54 2.29 19.26 2.15
C ARG A 54 3.60 18.91 2.82
N TRP A 55 3.81 17.60 3.01
CA TRP A 55 5.01 17.04 3.60
C TRP A 55 5.70 16.15 2.58
N TYR A 56 7.02 16.05 2.67
CA TYR A 56 7.84 15.06 1.98
C TYR A 56 8.90 14.55 2.96
N PHE A 57 9.43 13.36 2.73
CA PHE A 57 10.57 12.83 3.48
C PHE A 57 11.89 13.31 2.88
N ASP A 58 12.72 13.98 3.68
CA ASP A 58 14.10 14.33 3.30
C ASP A 58 15.05 13.23 3.82
N VAL A 59 15.61 12.46 2.88
CA VAL A 59 16.58 11.38 3.18
C VAL A 59 17.89 11.89 3.79
N SER A 60 18.24 13.16 3.58
CA SER A 60 19.46 13.77 4.10
C SER A 60 19.33 14.13 5.58
N THR A 61 18.16 14.61 6.00
CA THR A 61 17.86 14.92 7.41
C THR A 61 17.23 13.73 8.14
N GLY A 62 16.70 12.76 7.40
CA GLY A 62 15.98 11.61 7.94
C GLY A 62 14.63 12.01 8.55
N SER A 63 14.02 13.09 8.08
CA SER A 63 12.80 13.66 8.67
C SER A 63 11.80 14.14 7.63
N CYS A 64 10.53 14.27 8.02
CA CYS A 64 9.50 14.86 7.17
C CYS A 64 9.54 16.38 7.26
N GLU A 65 9.62 17.04 6.11
CA GLU A 65 9.70 18.50 6.00
C GLU A 65 8.53 19.07 5.20
N ARG A 66 8.22 20.35 5.42
CA ARG A 66 7.08 21.02 4.76
C ARG A 66 7.50 21.62 3.43
N PHE A 67 6.62 21.52 2.44
CA PHE A 67 6.76 22.22 1.16
C PHE A 67 5.39 22.65 0.60
N VAL A 68 5.41 23.50 -0.42
CA VAL A 68 4.19 23.93 -1.14
C VAL A 68 4.02 23.12 -2.41
N TYR A 69 2.93 22.34 -2.46
CA TYR A 69 2.46 21.63 -3.64
C TYR A 69 1.49 22.49 -4.44
N GLY A 70 1.75 22.59 -5.74
CA GLY A 70 0.98 23.39 -6.70
C GLY A 70 -0.39 22.81 -7.04
N GLY A 71 -0.67 21.56 -6.67
CA GLY A 71 -1.97 20.90 -6.85
C GLY A 71 -2.05 19.89 -8.00
N CYS A 72 -1.04 19.81 -8.87
CA CYS A 72 -0.94 18.78 -9.91
C CYS A 72 0.52 18.48 -10.26
N GLY A 73 0.80 17.25 -10.74
CA GLY A 73 2.13 16.86 -11.24
C GLY A 73 3.20 16.69 -10.16
N GLY A 74 2.80 16.28 -8.95
CA GLY A 74 3.72 15.88 -7.88
C GLY A 74 4.27 14.46 -8.09
N ASN A 75 4.99 13.95 -7.09
CA ASN A 75 5.42 12.56 -7.01
C ASN A 75 4.79 11.87 -5.79
N ALA A 76 5.27 10.67 -5.46
CA ALA A 76 4.72 9.86 -4.37
C ALA A 76 5.33 10.15 -2.99
N ASN A 77 6.34 11.04 -2.90
CA ASN A 77 6.93 11.50 -1.65
C ASN A 77 6.19 12.73 -1.09
#